data_AF-A0A016TSY8-F1
#
_entry.id   AF-A0A016TSY8-F1
#
_cell.length_a   1.000
_cell.length_b   1.000
_cell.length_c   1.000
_cell.angle_alpha   90.00
_cell.angle_beta   90.00
_cell.angle_gamma   90.00
#
_symmetry.space_group_name_H-M   'P 1'
#
loop_
_entity.id
_entity.type
_entity.pdbx_description
1 polymer ?
#
loop_
_entity_poly.entity_id
_entity_poly.type
_entity_poly.pdbx_seq_one_letter_code
_entity_poly.pdbx_strand_id
1 'polypeptide(L)'
;MEKASLIPETSRSSLASGHEPNKDGSMAPPATNMEKMVYDCSVEASAQRSANTCTGQLSDPSTRPGLKENPNNIYDMSLSPEEAAEQVSER
;
A
#
# COMPACT_ATOMS: atom_id res chain seq x y z
N MET A 1 -2.44 10.14 -6.32
CA MET A 1 -2.48 8.84 -7.03
C MET A 1 -1.12 8.44 -7.59
N GLU A 2 -0.40 9.29 -8.34
CA GLU A 2 0.95 8.97 -8.85
C GLU A 2 1.95 8.56 -7.73
N LYS A 3 1.90 9.25 -6.58
CA LYS A 3 2.70 8.87 -5.39
C LYS A 3 2.33 7.50 -4.80
N ALA A 4 1.06 7.09 -4.87
CA ALA A 4 0.60 5.80 -4.35
C ALA A 4 1.17 4.61 -5.13
N SER A 5 1.57 4.82 -6.40
CA SER A 5 2.30 3.82 -7.17
C SER A 5 3.81 3.90 -6.97
N LEU A 6 4.37 5.10 -6.75
CA LEU A 6 5.82 5.30 -6.67
C LEU A 6 6.42 4.81 -5.36
N ILE A 7 5.75 5.02 -4.24
CA ILE A 7 6.33 4.69 -2.93
C ILE A 7 6.48 3.17 -2.74
N PRO A 8 5.46 2.33 -3.01
CA PRO A 8 5.64 0.88 -2.96
C PRO A 8 6.77 0.40 -3.86
N GLU A 9 6.94 1.00 -5.03
CA GLU A 9 8.02 0.63 -5.96
C GLU A 9 9.41 0.97 -5.44
N THR A 10 9.58 2.13 -4.80
CA THR A 10 10.86 2.48 -4.16
C THR A 10 11.23 1.48 -3.06
N SER A 11 10.28 1.11 -2.19
CA SER A 11 10.51 0.13 -1.14
C SER A 11 10.81 -1.27 -1.70
N ARG A 12 10.08 -1.69 -2.75
CA ARG A 12 10.34 -2.97 -3.45
C ARG A 12 11.73 -3.01 -4.08
N SER A 13 12.18 -1.92 -4.70
CA SER A 13 13.52 -1.83 -5.29
C SER A 13 14.63 -1.94 -4.24
N SER A 14 14.46 -1.26 -3.10
CA SER A 14 15.41 -1.31 -2.00
C SER A 14 15.48 -2.71 -1.38
N LEU A 15 14.31 -3.31 -1.13
CA LEU A 15 14.18 -4.68 -0.63
C LEU A 15 14.80 -5.69 -1.58
N ALA A 16 14.52 -5.59 -2.89
CA ALA A 16 15.06 -6.49 -3.89
C ALA A 16 16.59 -6.43 -3.99
N SER A 17 17.18 -5.28 -3.63
CA SER A 17 18.63 -5.08 -3.60
C SER A 17 19.26 -5.55 -2.27
N GLY A 18 18.46 -5.98 -1.29
CA GLY A 18 18.92 -6.43 0.02
C GLY A 18 19.34 -5.31 0.98
N HIS A 19 18.78 -4.10 0.81
CA HIS A 19 19.10 -2.94 1.65
C HIS A 19 18.11 -2.70 2.80
N GLU A 20 17.05 -3.51 2.89
CA GLU A 20 16.04 -3.36 3.94
C GLU A 20 16.32 -4.28 5.14
N PRO A 21 16.30 -3.77 6.37
CA PRO A 21 16.53 -4.57 7.56
C PRO A 21 15.29 -5.40 7.94
N ASN A 22 15.52 -6.63 8.38
CA ASN A 22 14.55 -7.47 9.06
C ASN A 22 14.41 -7.06 10.53
N LYS A 23 13.34 -7.53 11.19
CA LYS A 23 13.08 -7.25 12.61
C LYS A 23 14.19 -7.74 13.56
N ASP A 24 14.92 -8.79 13.17
CA ASP A 24 16.04 -9.34 13.96
C ASP A 24 17.38 -8.62 13.73
N GLY A 25 17.39 -7.56 12.92
CA GLY A 25 18.58 -6.77 12.58
C GLY A 25 19.42 -7.35 11.44
N SER A 26 19.07 -8.51 10.90
CA SER A 26 19.66 -9.00 9.64
C SER A 26 19.14 -8.20 8.45
N MET A 27 19.85 -8.19 7.32
CA MET A 27 19.32 -7.61 6.08
C MET A 27 18.47 -8.65 5.34
N ALA A 28 17.38 -8.20 4.71
CA ALA A 28 16.60 -9.02 3.81
C ALA A 28 17.49 -9.52 2.65
N PRO A 29 17.35 -10.79 2.21
CA PRO A 29 18.13 -11.29 1.10
C PRO A 29 17.71 -10.62 -0.22
N PRO A 30 18.63 -10.42 -1.16
CA PRO A 30 18.29 -9.90 -2.49
C PRO A 30 17.27 -10.78 -3.21
N ALA A 31 16.35 -10.16 -3.96
CA ALA A 31 15.35 -10.85 -4.74
C ALA A 31 15.77 -10.94 -6.21
N THR A 32 15.63 -12.13 -6.82
CA THR A 32 16.02 -12.34 -8.23
C THR A 32 14.92 -12.01 -9.24
N ASN A 33 13.66 -11.92 -8.80
CA ASN A 33 12.51 -11.62 -9.66
C ASN A 33 11.43 -10.82 -8.91
N MET A 34 11.78 -9.65 -8.38
CA MET A 34 10.81 -8.74 -7.78
C MET A 34 10.08 -7.97 -8.89
N GLU A 35 8.81 -8.28 -9.10
CA GLU A 35 8.01 -7.66 -10.17
C GLU A 35 7.78 -6.16 -9.94
N LYS A 36 7.66 -5.39 -11.01
CA LYS A 36 7.31 -3.96 -10.92
C LYS A 36 5.80 -3.81 -10.74
N MET A 37 5.34 -3.09 -9.73
CA MET A 37 3.93 -2.72 -9.61
C MET A 37 3.57 -1.70 -10.70
N VAL A 38 2.37 -1.90 -11.24
CA VAL A 38 1.75 -0.99 -12.18
C VAL A 38 0.44 -0.53 -11.56
N TYR A 39 0.17 0.76 -11.66
CA TYR A 39 -1.08 1.34 -11.22
C TYR A 39 -2.23 0.89 -12.13
N ASP A 40 -3.32 0.42 -11.52
CA ASP A 40 -4.51 -0.07 -12.21
C ASP A 40 -5.75 0.63 -11.64
N CYS A 41 -6.45 1.38 -12.50
CA CYS A 41 -7.64 2.14 -12.13
C CYS A 41 -8.78 1.25 -11.61
N SER A 42 -8.88 -0.01 -12.05
CA SER A 42 -9.89 -0.96 -11.58
C SER A 42 -9.62 -1.40 -10.14
N VAL A 43 -8.34 -1.58 -9.79
CA VAL A 43 -7.90 -1.88 -8.42
C VAL A 43 -8.15 -0.67 -7.52
N GLU A 44 -7.81 0.54 -7.99
CA GLU A 44 -8.13 1.76 -7.25
C GLU A 44 -9.63 1.90 -6.99
N ALA A 45 -10.47 1.73 -8.01
CA ALA A 45 -11.91 1.82 -7.85
C ALA A 45 -12.44 0.80 -6.82
N SER A 46 -11.82 -0.38 -6.72
CA SER A 46 -12.14 -1.36 -5.68
C SER A 46 -11.75 -0.87 -4.27
N ALA A 47 -10.55 -0.28 -4.13
CA ALA A 47 -10.07 0.27 -2.87
C ALA A 47 -10.90 1.48 -2.42
N GLN A 48 -11.26 2.38 -3.35
CA GLN A 48 -12.13 3.53 -3.07
C GLN A 48 -13.52 3.09 -2.63
N ARG A 49 -14.10 2.04 -3.24
CA ARG A 49 -15.38 1.46 -2.79
C ARG A 49 -15.28 0.96 -1.35
N SER A 50 -14.18 0.28 -0.99
CA SER A 50 -13.93 -0.17 0.39
C SER A 50 -13.80 1.01 1.35
N ALA A 51 -12.97 2.00 1.02
CA ALA A 51 -12.74 3.20 1.83
C ALA A 51 -14.03 4.00 2.09
N ASN A 52 -14.91 4.12 1.08
CA ASN A 52 -16.19 4.82 1.19
C ASN A 52 -17.17 4.17 2.19
N THR A 53 -16.94 2.92 2.61
CA THR A 53 -17.76 2.29 3.67
C THR A 53 -17.44 2.82 5.07
N CYS A 54 -16.30 3.52 5.23
CA CYS A 54 -15.79 4.04 6.49
C CYS A 54 -15.69 2.99 7.62
N THR A 55 -15.58 1.70 7.27
CA THR A 55 -15.45 0.62 8.26
C THR A 55 -14.05 0.56 8.85
N GLY A 56 -13.04 0.98 8.09
CA GLY A 56 -11.63 0.85 8.46
C GLY A 56 -11.17 -0.59 8.64
N GLN A 57 -11.89 -1.55 8.03
CA GLN A 57 -11.64 -2.98 8.08
C GLN A 57 -11.42 -3.53 6.67
N LEU A 58 -10.95 -4.78 6.58
CA LEU A 58 -10.86 -5.48 5.31
C LEU A 58 -12.26 -5.59 4.67
N SER A 59 -12.38 -5.22 3.41
CA SER A 59 -13.60 -5.50 2.63
C SER A 59 -13.83 -7.00 2.44
N ASP A 60 -15.10 -7.40 2.28
CA ASP A 60 -15.45 -8.80 1.98
C ASP A 60 -14.75 -9.23 0.66
N PRO A 61 -14.03 -10.37 0.63
CA PRO A 61 -13.31 -10.83 -0.55
C PRO A 61 -14.17 -10.95 -1.82
N SER A 62 -15.47 -11.21 -1.68
CA SER A 62 -16.43 -11.27 -2.80
C SER A 62 -16.59 -9.92 -3.51
N THR A 63 -16.29 -8.81 -2.84
CA THR A 63 -16.39 -7.44 -3.40
C THR A 63 -15.14 -7.01 -4.17
N ARG A 64 -14.05 -7.80 -4.06
CA ARG A 64 -12.73 -7.57 -4.66
C ARG A 64 -12.09 -8.90 -5.12
N PRO A 65 -12.74 -9.63 -6.04
CA PRO A 65 -12.30 -10.96 -6.46
C PRO A 65 -10.88 -10.92 -7.02
N GLY A 66 -10.01 -11.80 -6.52
CA GLY A 66 -8.61 -11.88 -6.94
C GLY A 66 -7.68 -10.81 -6.35
N LEU A 67 -8.21 -9.83 -5.60
CA LEU A 67 -7.42 -8.76 -4.99
C LEU A 67 -7.24 -8.96 -3.48
N LYS A 68 -6.07 -8.55 -2.98
CA LYS A 68 -5.77 -8.43 -1.55
C LYS A 68 -5.81 -6.95 -1.16
N GLU A 69 -6.01 -6.66 0.12
CA GLU A 69 -6.25 -5.31 0.62
C GLU A 69 -5.43 -5.07 1.89
N ASN A 70 -4.94 -3.83 2.05
CA ASN A 70 -4.25 -3.36 3.25
C ASN A 70 -4.91 -2.03 3.72
N PRO A 71 -5.84 -2.05 4.69
CA PRO A 71 -6.50 -0.85 5.19
C PRO A 71 -5.63 -0.12 6.22
N ASN A 72 -5.67 1.21 6.22
CA ASN A 72 -5.01 2.04 7.22
C ASN A 72 -5.99 3.12 7.70
N ASN A 73 -6.08 3.32 9.02
CA ASN A 73 -7.00 4.26 9.65
C ASN A 73 -6.19 5.40 10.26
N ILE A 74 -6.48 6.61 9.80
CA ILE A 74 -5.97 7.85 10.39
C ILE A 74 -7.13 8.49 11.15
N TYR A 75 -6.89 8.76 12.44
CA TYR A 75 -7.90 9.37 13.33
C TYR A 75 -7.70 10.88 13.50
N ASP A 76 -6.68 11.44 12.84
CA ASP A 76 -6.46 12.88 12.82
C ASP A 76 -7.46 13.54 11.86
N MET A 77 -8.55 14.06 12.44
CA MET A 77 -9.63 14.72 11.71
C MET A 77 -9.25 16.12 11.21
N SER A 78 -8.05 16.63 11.53
CA SER A 78 -7.59 17.91 11.02
C SER A 78 -7.00 17.83 9.61
N LEU A 79 -6.68 16.61 9.15
CA LEU A 79 -6.09 16.36 7.84
C LEU A 79 -7.16 16.35 6.73
N SER A 80 -6.80 16.90 5.58
CA SER A 80 -7.51 16.65 4.32
C SER A 80 -7.34 15.19 3.88
N PRO A 81 -8.21 14.68 3.00
CA PRO A 81 -8.04 13.36 2.40
C PRO A 81 -6.68 13.17 1.73
N GLU A 82 -6.15 14.21 1.08
CA GLU A 82 -4.83 14.20 0.44
C GLU A 82 -3.70 14.08 1.47
N GLU A 83 -3.74 14.88 2.54
CA GLU A 83 -2.73 14.82 3.63
C GLU A 83 -2.77 13.48 4.36
N ALA A 84 -3.97 12.95 4.62
CA ALA A 84 -4.12 11.62 5.22
C ALA A 84 -3.55 10.52 4.30
N ALA A 85 -3.75 10.62 2.99
CA ALA A 85 -3.19 9.68 2.02
C ALA A 85 -1.66 9.78 1.94
N GLU A 86 -1.08 10.98 2.01
CA GLU A 86 0.37 11.14 2.08
C GLU A 86 0.94 10.51 3.37
N GLN A 87 0.32 10.77 4.53
CA GLN A 87 0.77 10.20 5.81
C GLN A 87 0.75 8.66 5.83
N VAL A 88 -0.25 8.03 5.20
CA VAL A 88 -0.33 6.56 5.08
C VAL A 88 0.76 6.02 4.16
N SER A 89 1.18 6.81 3.17
CA SER A 89 2.16 6.38 2.19
C SER A 89 3.60 6.44 2.71
N GLU A 90 3.87 7.17 3.79
CA GLU A 90 5.21 7.29 4.42
C GLU A 90 5.50 6.23 5.49
N ARG A 91 4.58 5.28 5.73
CA ARG A 91 4.73 4.21 6.72
C ARG A 91 5.47 2.99 6.22
#